data_AF-Q4JT94-F1
#
_entry.id   AF-Q4JT94-F1
#
_cell.length_a   1.000
_cell.length_b   1.000
_cell.length_c   1.000
_cell.angle_alpha   90.00
_cell.angle_beta   90.00
_cell.angle_gamma   90.00
#
_symmetry.space_group_name_H-M   'P 1'
#
loop_
_entity.id
_entity.type
_entity.pdbx_description
1 polymer ?
#
loop_
_entity_poly.entity_id
_entity_poly.type
_entity_poly.pdbx_seq_one_letter_code
_entity_poly.pdbx_strand_id
1 'polypeptide(L)'
;MVQTCIVHLIRAANRWVGYGDRRGVSAALKKIYTAADESTAQAALDEFEASELGEKYPRSVKVWRDAWQRFVPFLQFPPAARKVIYTTNSIESFNNELRKATRNRVQFTNDESALKTLWLMICNIEDKRAAKRAKQGKRVSATAGRLMEGARVSGWKQAINQMAVA
;
A
#
# COMPACT_ATOMS: atom_id res chain seq x y z
N MET A 1 -12.80 12.73 -6.08
CA MET A 1 -11.48 12.97 -5.45
C MET A 1 -10.89 11.60 -5.09
N VAL A 2 -9.84 11.15 -5.77
CA VAL A 2 -9.33 9.76 -5.64
C VAL A 2 -8.15 9.72 -4.68
N GLN A 3 -8.19 8.82 -3.70
CA GLN A 3 -7.09 8.47 -2.79
C GLN A 3 -5.83 8.07 -3.60
N THR A 4 -4.81 8.93 -3.64
CA THR A 4 -3.48 8.59 -4.19
C THR A 4 -2.66 7.84 -3.14
N CYS A 5 -3.07 6.61 -2.82
CA CYS A 5 -2.17 5.74 -2.09
C CYS A 5 -0.92 5.49 -2.96
N ILE A 6 0.26 5.42 -2.34
CA ILE A 6 1.51 5.23 -3.07
C ILE A 6 1.52 3.98 -3.91
N VAL A 7 0.85 2.92 -3.47
CA VAL A 7 0.82 1.69 -4.27
C VAL A 7 -0.05 1.82 -5.50
N HIS A 8 -1.13 2.60 -5.44
CA HIS A 8 -1.87 2.97 -6.65
C HIS A 8 -1.04 3.89 -7.56
N LEU A 9 -0.23 4.79 -7.00
CA LEU A 9 0.68 5.63 -7.77
C LEU A 9 1.75 4.79 -8.49
N ILE A 10 2.40 3.87 -7.78
CA ILE A 10 3.40 2.93 -8.34
C ILE A 10 2.78 2.05 -9.42
N ARG A 11 1.56 1.51 -9.19
CA ARG A 11 0.83 0.72 -10.20
C ARG A 11 0.47 1.54 -11.43
N ALA A 12 0.02 2.77 -11.25
CA ALA A 12 -0.31 3.66 -12.35
C ALA A 12 0.93 3.98 -13.20
N ALA A 13 2.06 4.25 -12.55
CA ALA A 13 3.34 4.47 -13.23
C ALA A 13 3.79 3.21 -14.00
N ASN A 14 3.64 2.01 -13.41
CA ASN A 14 4.03 0.76 -14.07
C ASN A 14 3.03 0.21 -15.10
N ARG A 15 1.86 0.85 -15.28
CA ARG A 15 0.76 0.32 -16.13
C ARG A 15 1.20 0.00 -17.56
N TRP A 16 2.08 0.82 -18.11
CA TRP A 16 2.54 0.74 -19.51
C TRP A 16 4.00 0.25 -19.64
N VAL A 17 4.62 -0.10 -18.52
CA VAL A 17 6.01 -0.57 -18.48
C VAL A 17 6.06 -2.04 -18.87
N GLY A 18 6.95 -2.37 -19.81
CA GLY A 18 7.18 -3.74 -20.29
C GLY A 18 7.70 -4.64 -19.17
N TYR A 19 7.37 -5.93 -19.20
CA TYR A 19 7.66 -6.85 -18.09
C TYR A 19 9.16 -6.90 -17.71
N GLY A 20 10.06 -6.90 -18.69
CA GLY A 20 11.52 -6.91 -18.46
C GLY A 20 12.01 -5.68 -17.69
N ASP A 21 11.39 -4.51 -17.92
CA ASP A 21 11.86 -3.24 -17.37
C ASP A 21 11.15 -2.84 -16.07
N ARG A 22 10.04 -3.51 -15.73
CA ARG A 22 9.26 -3.22 -14.50
C ARG A 22 10.11 -3.27 -13.24
N ARG A 23 11.08 -4.17 -13.17
CA ARG A 23 11.98 -4.28 -12.01
C ARG A 23 12.88 -3.03 -11.89
N GLY A 24 13.45 -2.58 -13.00
CA GLY A 24 14.29 -1.38 -13.06
C GLY A 24 13.49 -0.13 -12.73
N VAL A 25 12.34 0.06 -13.39
CA VAL A 25 11.45 1.20 -13.12
C VAL A 25 10.99 1.19 -11.65
N SER A 26 10.55 0.05 -11.12
CA SER A 26 10.13 -0.02 -9.71
C SER A 26 11.26 0.27 -8.73
N ALA A 27 12.51 -0.08 -9.06
CA ALA A 27 13.67 0.27 -8.25
C ALA A 27 13.96 1.77 -8.26
N ALA A 28 13.87 2.42 -9.43
CA ALA A 28 14.00 3.88 -9.54
C ALA A 28 12.89 4.61 -8.76
N LEU A 29 11.63 4.21 -8.98
CA LEU A 29 10.49 4.78 -8.25
C LEU A 29 10.59 4.59 -6.73
N LYS A 30 11.22 3.49 -6.28
CA LYS A 30 11.47 3.26 -4.85
C LYS A 30 12.31 4.35 -4.22
N LYS A 31 13.35 4.83 -4.91
CA LYS A 31 14.20 5.92 -4.41
C LYS A 31 13.37 7.16 -4.07
N ILE A 32 12.34 7.47 -4.88
CA ILE A 32 11.47 8.63 -4.71
C ILE A 32 10.67 8.54 -3.39
N TYR A 33 9.89 7.47 -3.18
CA TYR A 33 9.03 7.37 -1.98
C TYR A 33 9.77 6.93 -0.71
N THR A 34 11.03 6.52 -0.80
CA THR A 34 11.86 6.25 0.39
C THR A 34 12.84 7.37 0.72
N ALA A 35 12.87 8.46 -0.04
CA ALA A 35 13.72 9.61 0.19
C ALA A 35 13.47 10.26 1.56
N ALA A 36 14.49 10.85 2.17
CA ALA A 36 14.39 11.42 3.52
C ALA A 36 13.39 12.59 3.58
N ASP A 37 13.49 13.49 2.60
CA ASP A 37 12.76 14.74 2.47
C ASP A 37 12.30 15.00 1.01
N GLU A 38 11.55 16.08 0.81
CA GLU A 38 11.03 16.49 -0.50
C GLU A 38 12.14 16.79 -1.51
N SER A 39 13.21 17.49 -1.10
CA SER A 39 14.31 17.85 -1.99
C SER A 39 15.00 16.60 -2.54
N THR A 40 15.26 15.62 -1.68
CA THR A 40 15.88 14.34 -2.07
C THR A 40 14.94 13.51 -2.94
N ALA A 41 13.63 13.54 -2.65
CA ALA A 41 12.64 12.86 -3.48
C ALA A 41 12.56 13.48 -4.88
N GLN A 42 12.63 14.82 -4.96
CA GLN A 42 12.57 15.58 -6.20
C GLN A 42 13.79 15.26 -7.06
N ALA A 43 14.99 15.30 -6.48
CA ALA A 43 16.22 14.91 -7.16
C ALA A 43 16.17 13.45 -7.69
N ALA A 44 15.60 12.52 -6.92
CA ALA A 44 15.42 11.14 -7.36
C ALA A 44 14.42 10.99 -8.53
N LEU A 45 13.38 11.84 -8.57
CA LEU A 45 12.45 11.88 -9.71
C LEU A 45 13.13 12.47 -10.95
N ASP A 46 13.93 13.51 -10.79
CA ASP A 46 14.71 14.13 -11.87
C ASP A 46 15.76 13.14 -12.42
N GLU A 47 16.47 12.41 -11.55
CA GLU A 47 17.40 11.33 -11.93
C GLU A 47 16.68 10.22 -12.72
N PHE A 48 15.49 9.82 -12.27
CA PHE A 48 14.70 8.82 -13.00
C PHE A 48 14.28 9.34 -14.38
N GLU A 49 13.82 10.59 -14.47
CA GLU A 49 13.40 11.21 -15.73
C GLU A 49 14.54 11.27 -16.76
N ALA A 50 15.75 11.61 -16.33
CA ALA A 50 16.93 11.67 -17.18
C ALA A 50 17.57 10.29 -17.49
N SER A 51 17.07 9.21 -16.88
CA SER A 51 17.61 7.86 -17.13
C SER A 51 17.06 7.27 -18.44
N GLU A 52 17.75 6.28 -19.02
CA GLU A 52 17.26 5.54 -20.19
C GLU A 52 15.84 4.98 -19.98
N LEU A 53 15.52 4.54 -18.76
CA LEU A 53 14.19 4.04 -18.42
C LEU A 53 13.15 5.16 -18.30
N GLY A 54 13.54 6.35 -17.84
CA GLY A 54 12.68 7.53 -17.81
C GLY A 54 12.34 8.03 -19.20
N GLU A 55 13.35 8.14 -20.06
CA GLU A 55 13.21 8.51 -21.47
C GLU A 55 12.38 7.49 -22.26
N LYS A 56 12.58 6.19 -21.99
CA LYS A 56 11.78 5.11 -22.59
C LYS A 56 10.34 5.08 -22.09
N TYR A 57 10.11 5.49 -20.83
CA TYR A 57 8.80 5.47 -20.18
C TYR A 57 8.38 6.85 -19.64
N PRO A 58 8.22 7.87 -20.50
CA PRO A 58 7.93 9.24 -20.05
C PRO A 58 6.58 9.35 -19.35
N ARG A 59 5.65 8.43 -19.66
CA ARG A 59 4.35 8.36 -18.98
C ARG A 59 4.48 7.94 -17.51
N SER A 60 5.49 7.15 -17.15
CA SER A 60 5.77 6.79 -15.76
C SER A 60 6.20 8.03 -14.97
N VAL A 61 7.08 8.85 -15.56
CA VAL A 61 7.54 10.12 -14.99
C VAL A 61 6.35 11.09 -14.84
N LYS A 62 5.56 11.26 -15.90
CA LYS A 62 4.39 12.15 -15.91
C LYS A 62 3.40 11.82 -14.78
N VAL A 63 3.13 10.53 -14.54
CA VAL A 63 2.25 10.10 -13.45
C VAL A 63 2.74 10.58 -12.08
N TRP A 64 4.05 10.58 -11.84
CA TRP A 64 4.64 11.10 -10.60
C TRP A 64 4.62 12.62 -10.54
N ARG A 65 4.97 13.30 -11.64
CA ARG A 65 4.90 14.77 -11.75
C ARG A 65 3.47 15.30 -11.48
N ASP A 66 2.47 14.71 -12.12
CA ASP A 66 1.04 15.07 -11.95
C ASP A 66 0.52 14.79 -10.52
N ALA A 67 1.18 13.87 -9.80
CA ALA A 67 0.82 13.51 -8.43
C ALA A 67 1.66 14.22 -7.37
N TRP A 68 2.66 15.02 -7.75
CA TRP A 68 3.71 15.51 -6.86
C TRP A 68 3.15 16.20 -5.60
N GLN A 69 2.30 17.20 -5.78
CA GLN A 69 1.67 17.95 -4.69
C GLN A 69 0.84 17.07 -3.74
N ARG A 70 0.28 15.96 -4.25
CA ARG A 70 -0.46 14.99 -3.44
C ARG A 70 0.45 13.95 -2.79
N PHE A 71 1.65 13.76 -3.31
CA PHE A 71 2.66 12.84 -2.79
C PHE A 71 3.49 13.49 -1.67
N VAL A 72 3.88 14.76 -1.78
CA VAL A 72 4.75 15.45 -0.81
C VAL A 72 4.31 15.27 0.65
N PRO A 73 3.00 15.39 1.03
CA PRO A 73 2.57 15.16 2.41
C PRO A 73 2.93 13.78 2.96
N PHE A 74 3.11 12.76 2.11
CA PHE A 74 3.54 11.45 2.55
C PHE A 74 4.95 11.44 3.16
N LEU A 75 5.85 12.31 2.68
CA LEU A 75 7.23 12.36 3.16
C LEU A 75 7.32 12.88 4.60
N GLN A 76 6.29 13.59 5.07
CA GLN A 76 6.17 14.07 6.45
C GLN A 76 5.98 12.94 7.47
N PHE A 77 5.54 11.76 7.05
CA PHE A 77 5.48 10.61 7.95
C PHE A 77 6.90 10.13 8.30
N PRO A 78 7.15 9.62 9.52
CA PRO A 78 8.41 8.97 9.83
C PRO A 78 8.67 7.73 8.95
N PRO A 79 9.94 7.36 8.67
CA PRO A 79 10.27 6.22 7.79
C PRO A 79 9.60 4.89 8.17
N ALA A 80 9.43 4.59 9.47
CA ALA A 80 8.75 3.37 9.89
C ALA A 80 7.25 3.40 9.56
N ALA A 81 6.61 4.57 9.71
CA ALA A 81 5.21 4.76 9.34
C ALA A 81 5.03 4.71 7.81
N ARG A 82 5.92 5.35 7.05
CA ARG A 82 5.95 5.25 5.57
C ARG A 82 6.02 3.81 5.10
N LYS A 83 6.89 2.99 5.69
CA LYS A 83 7.01 1.56 5.39
C LYS A 83 5.70 0.80 5.58
N VAL A 84 5.00 1.06 6.67
CA VAL A 84 3.68 0.47 6.90
C VAL A 84 2.66 0.93 5.86
N ILE A 85 2.66 2.22 5.53
CA ILE A 85 1.70 2.82 4.59
C ILE A 85 1.91 2.32 3.15
N TYR A 86 3.15 2.31 2.63
CA TYR A 86 3.42 1.90 1.24
C TYR A 86 3.47 0.38 1.05
N THR A 87 3.53 -0.42 2.11
CA THR A 87 3.51 -1.87 1.96
C THR A 87 2.13 -2.43 1.67
N THR A 88 1.05 -1.64 1.86
CA THR A 88 -0.39 -1.82 1.53
C THR A 88 -1.02 -3.23 1.57
N ASN A 89 -0.31 -4.26 2.02
CA ASN A 89 -0.75 -5.65 1.98
C ASN A 89 -2.05 -5.83 2.76
N SER A 90 -2.20 -5.15 3.89
CA SER A 90 -3.41 -5.21 4.72
C SER A 90 -4.62 -4.57 4.03
N ILE A 91 -4.47 -3.37 3.46
CA ILE A 91 -5.58 -2.66 2.78
C ILE A 91 -5.97 -3.39 1.48
N GLU A 92 -4.98 -3.86 0.73
CA GLU A 92 -5.23 -4.58 -0.53
C GLU A 92 -5.81 -5.97 -0.29
N SER A 93 -5.31 -6.70 0.72
CA SER A 93 -5.90 -7.96 1.15
C SER A 93 -7.35 -7.75 1.57
N PHE A 94 -7.63 -6.70 2.34
CA PHE A 94 -8.98 -6.36 2.77
C PHE A 94 -9.90 -6.02 1.58
N ASN A 95 -9.46 -5.12 0.69
CA ASN A 95 -10.21 -4.76 -0.53
C ASN A 95 -10.45 -5.98 -1.44
N ASN A 96 -9.49 -6.89 -1.54
CA ASN A 96 -9.64 -8.12 -2.32
C ASN A 96 -10.69 -9.05 -1.70
N GLU A 97 -10.68 -9.24 -0.37
CA GLU A 97 -11.70 -10.02 0.32
C GLU A 97 -13.09 -9.40 0.17
N LEU A 98 -13.22 -8.07 0.31
CA LEU A 98 -14.48 -7.37 0.05
C LEU A 98 -14.97 -7.59 -1.39
N ARG A 99 -14.11 -7.42 -2.40
CA ARG A 99 -14.46 -7.66 -3.81
C ARG A 99 -14.86 -9.10 -4.09
N LYS A 100 -14.21 -10.09 -3.46
CA LYS A 100 -14.62 -11.50 -3.58
C LYS A 100 -16.00 -11.71 -3.00
N ALA A 101 -16.27 -11.14 -1.83
CA ALA A 101 -17.52 -11.29 -1.12
C ALA A 101 -18.69 -10.63 -1.88
N THR A 102 -18.47 -9.48 -2.51
CA THR A 102 -19.49 -8.77 -3.31
C THR A 102 -19.59 -9.21 -4.76
N ARG A 103 -18.65 -10.03 -5.28
CA ARG A 103 -18.60 -10.44 -6.69
C ARG A 103 -19.91 -11.05 -7.21
N ASN A 104 -20.61 -11.80 -6.36
CA ASN A 104 -21.85 -12.49 -6.72
C ASN A 104 -23.11 -11.63 -6.48
N ARG A 105 -22.96 -10.38 -6.05
CA ARG A 105 -24.03 -9.44 -5.71
C ARG A 105 -23.90 -8.21 -6.62
N VAL A 106 -24.44 -8.31 -7.84
CA VAL A 106 -24.35 -7.26 -8.87
C VAL A 106 -25.22 -6.04 -8.54
N GLN A 107 -26.38 -6.25 -7.89
CA GLN A 107 -27.28 -5.18 -7.46
C GLN A 107 -27.79 -5.43 -6.04
N PHE A 108 -28.05 -4.34 -5.33
CA PHE A 108 -28.72 -4.34 -4.03
C PHE A 108 -30.12 -3.76 -4.18
N THR A 109 -31.06 -4.25 -3.37
CA THR A 109 -32.46 -3.80 -3.37
C THR A 109 -32.63 -2.40 -2.80
N ASN A 110 -31.78 -2.01 -1.84
CA ASN A 110 -31.70 -0.67 -1.25
C ASN A 110 -30.34 -0.48 -0.54
N ASP A 111 -30.06 0.75 -0.13
CA ASP A 111 -28.81 1.13 0.54
C ASP A 111 -28.59 0.40 1.87
N GLU A 112 -29.66 0.16 2.63
CA GLU A 112 -29.58 -0.56 3.92
C GLU A 112 -29.11 -2.01 3.72
N SER A 113 -29.62 -2.68 2.68
CA SER A 113 -29.21 -4.04 2.33
C SER A 113 -27.75 -4.09 1.89
N ALA A 114 -27.27 -3.06 1.20
CA ALA A 114 -25.86 -2.92 0.84
C ALA A 114 -24.98 -2.74 2.09
N LEU A 115 -25.36 -1.81 2.98
CA LEU A 115 -24.65 -1.52 4.22
C LEU A 115 -24.55 -2.76 5.12
N LYS A 116 -25.68 -3.45 5.35
CA LYS A 116 -25.74 -4.65 6.18
C LYS A 116 -24.90 -5.79 5.60
N THR A 117 -24.91 -5.95 4.28
CA THR A 117 -24.08 -6.94 3.60
C THR A 117 -22.60 -6.65 3.79
N LEU A 118 -22.17 -5.39 3.59
CA LEU A 118 -20.78 -4.99 3.80
C LEU A 118 -20.35 -5.19 5.26
N TRP A 119 -21.19 -4.81 6.23
CA TRP A 119 -20.91 -5.03 7.64
C TRP A 119 -20.71 -6.51 7.97
N LEU A 120 -21.63 -7.39 7.53
CA LEU A 120 -21.53 -8.83 7.75
C LEU A 120 -20.26 -9.42 7.12
N MET A 121 -19.86 -8.91 5.95
CA MET A 121 -18.62 -9.32 5.29
C MET A 121 -17.39 -8.90 6.10
N ILE A 122 -17.38 -7.68 6.66
CA ILE A 122 -16.29 -7.20 7.52
C ILE A 122 -16.16 -8.10 8.76
N CYS A 123 -17.26 -8.39 9.45
CA CYS A 123 -17.27 -9.30 10.60
C CYS A 123 -16.71 -10.68 10.23
N ASN A 124 -17.19 -11.28 9.14
CA ASN A 124 -16.70 -12.57 8.67
C ASN A 124 -15.20 -12.56 8.31
N ILE A 125 -14.69 -11.48 7.71
CA ILE A 125 -13.26 -11.31 7.42
C ILE A 125 -12.46 -11.30 8.73
N GLU A 126 -12.91 -10.54 9.72
CA GLU A 126 -12.24 -10.42 11.01
C GLU A 126 -12.29 -11.72 11.82
N ASP A 127 -13.41 -12.44 11.80
CA ASP A 127 -13.55 -13.76 12.44
C ASP A 127 -12.59 -14.78 11.82
N LYS A 128 -12.50 -14.83 10.48
CA LYS A 128 -11.54 -15.70 9.77
C LYS A 128 -10.09 -15.33 10.12
N ARG A 129 -9.77 -14.04 10.18
CA ARG A 129 -8.45 -13.55 10.59
C ARG A 129 -8.16 -13.95 12.04
N ALA A 130 -9.13 -13.86 12.95
CA ALA A 130 -9.01 -14.27 14.33
C ALA A 130 -8.77 -15.78 14.49
N ALA A 131 -9.55 -16.60 13.78
CA ALA A 131 -9.35 -18.05 13.76
C ALA A 131 -7.95 -18.43 13.22
N LYS A 132 -7.49 -17.77 12.15
CA LYS A 132 -6.14 -17.95 11.61
C LYS A 132 -5.06 -17.55 12.62
N ARG A 133 -5.24 -16.42 13.32
CA ARG A 133 -4.36 -15.97 14.41
C ARG A 133 -4.28 -17.01 15.52
N ALA A 134 -5.41 -17.56 15.97
CA ALA A 134 -5.44 -18.60 17.00
C ALA A 134 -4.70 -19.87 16.54
N LYS A 135 -4.90 -20.30 15.29
CA LYS A 135 -4.21 -21.47 14.71
C LYS A 135 -2.69 -21.27 14.56
N GLN A 136 -2.26 -20.05 14.19
CA GLN A 136 -0.85 -19.70 14.07
C GLN A 136 -0.19 -19.47 15.44
N GLY A 137 -0.87 -18.85 16.39
CA GLY A 137 -0.38 -18.68 17.77
C GLY A 137 -0.06 -20.01 18.43
N LYS A 138 -0.91 -21.03 18.21
CA LYS A 138 -0.65 -22.42 18.62
C LYS A 138 0.61 -23.03 17.98
N ARG A 139 1.07 -22.54 16.83
CA ARG A 139 2.27 -23.01 16.11
C ARG A 139 3.55 -22.22 16.41
N VAL A 140 3.44 -20.99 16.92
CA VAL A 140 4.55 -20.02 17.03
C VAL A 140 5.01 -19.82 18.50
N SER A 141 4.47 -20.63 19.43
CA SER A 141 4.63 -20.53 20.88
C SER A 141 6.05 -20.78 21.45
N ALA A 142 7.12 -20.43 20.74
CA ALA A 142 8.46 -20.45 21.32
C ALA A 142 9.34 -19.22 21.04
N THR A 143 9.08 -18.37 20.02
CA THR A 143 10.09 -17.32 19.70
C THR A 143 9.70 -16.07 18.90
N ALA A 144 8.44 -15.72 18.62
CA ALA A 144 8.18 -14.59 17.69
C ALA A 144 7.13 -13.56 18.13
N GLY A 145 7.49 -12.29 17.93
CA GLY A 145 6.69 -11.10 18.23
C GLY A 145 5.30 -11.03 17.58
N ARG A 146 4.50 -10.09 18.09
CA ARG A 146 3.06 -9.90 17.85
C ARG A 146 2.66 -10.04 16.36
N LEU A 147 1.63 -10.83 16.12
CA LEU A 147 0.97 -11.00 14.81
C LEU A 147 -0.18 -9.99 14.67
N MET A 148 -0.27 -9.29 13.53
CA MET A 148 -1.47 -8.56 13.11
C MET A 148 -1.97 -9.22 11.81
N GLU A 149 -3.28 -9.50 11.70
CA GLU A 149 -3.90 -10.20 10.55
C GLU A 149 -3.31 -11.60 10.18
N GLY A 150 -2.61 -12.26 11.12
CA GLY A 150 -2.00 -13.58 10.84
C GLY A 150 -0.82 -13.52 9.85
N ALA A 151 -0.22 -12.35 9.70
CA ALA A 151 1.07 -12.13 9.09
C ALA A 151 2.04 -11.56 10.16
N ARG A 152 3.34 -11.83 9.99
CA ARG A 152 4.37 -11.07 10.72
C ARG A 152 4.30 -9.63 10.23
N VAL A 153 3.75 -8.73 11.03
CA VAL A 153 3.69 -7.32 10.61
C VAL A 153 4.87 -6.61 11.24
N SER A 154 5.94 -6.52 10.44
CA SER A 154 7.15 -5.83 10.85
C SER A 154 6.90 -4.32 10.83
N GLY A 155 7.39 -3.62 11.86
CA GLY A 155 7.46 -2.16 11.85
C GLY A 155 6.28 -1.40 12.47
N TRP A 156 5.11 -1.98 12.78
CA TRP A 156 4.01 -1.20 13.40
C TRP A 156 4.34 -0.64 14.76
N LYS A 157 5.04 -1.40 15.62
CA LYS A 157 5.49 -0.89 16.93
C LYS A 157 6.42 0.31 16.74
N GLN A 158 7.36 0.22 15.79
CA GLN A 158 8.28 1.30 15.47
C GLN A 158 7.55 2.51 14.85
N ALA A 159 6.58 2.27 13.96
CA ALA A 159 5.76 3.29 13.34
C ALA A 159 4.92 4.05 14.36
N ILE A 160 4.20 3.35 15.24
CA ILE A 160 3.39 3.95 16.30
C ILE A 160 4.28 4.74 17.25
N ASN A 161 5.41 4.16 17.67
CA ASN A 161 6.35 4.86 18.55
C ASN A 161 6.93 6.13 17.91
N GLN A 162 7.27 6.11 16.61
CA GLN A 162 7.77 7.29 15.92
C GLN A 162 6.69 8.35 15.71
N MET A 163 5.45 7.95 15.45
CA MET A 163 4.34 8.89 15.31
C MET A 163 3.90 9.50 16.66
N ALA A 164 4.12 8.81 17.77
CA ALA A 164 3.80 9.32 19.11
C ALA A 164 4.82 10.35 19.65
N VAL A 165 5.99 10.45 19.01
CA VAL A 165 7.10 11.32 19.40
C VAL A 165 7.25 12.50 18.42
N ALA A 166 6.55 12.48 17.28
CA ALA A 166 6.58 13.50 16.23
C ALA A 166 5.54 14.60 16.44
#